data_AF-A0AAV5TBK9-F1
#
_entry.id   AF-A0AAV5TBK9-F1
#
_cell.length_a   1.000
_cell.length_b   1.000
_cell.length_c   1.000
_cell.angle_alpha   90.00
_cell.angle_beta   90.00
_cell.angle_gamma   90.00
#
_symmetry.space_group_name_H-M   'P 1'
#
loop_
_entity.id
_entity.type
_entity.pdbx_description
1 polymer ?
#
loop_
_entity_poly.entity_id
_entity_poly.type
_entity_poly.pdbx_seq_one_letter_code
_entity_poly.pdbx_strand_id
1 'polypeptide(L)'
;ICTVCHDDLFLKRELHAYPCNHSFHRTCFLEWMETRETPKDQLCPNCRQPVIATRNHHGADQKLVAECLGESGRPTKNYIIRNANVLKMQTEYYLKMQLEQTMVTLGCIQADYKRGRACKSTAYLEDCKSEIEKLEQKMQIYNEMHYVFMLGGMRQGDVMTTAWNYKDELVMIKRRKLKEEISKLECIRKNINTLQSELQEISN
;
A
#
# COMPACT_ATOMS: atom_id res chain seq x y z
N ILE A 1 -14.30 21.51 16.86
CA ILE A 1 -13.79 20.19 17.33
C ILE A 1 -13.70 19.23 16.15
N CYS A 2 -12.70 18.34 16.13
CA CYS A 2 -12.62 17.21 15.22
C CYS A 2 -13.42 16.05 15.82
N THR A 3 -14.42 15.53 15.11
CA THR A 3 -15.31 14.47 15.63
C THR A 3 -14.67 13.08 15.64
N VAL A 4 -13.48 12.92 15.07
CA VAL A 4 -12.75 11.64 15.08
C VAL A 4 -11.97 11.48 16.39
N CYS A 5 -11.25 12.52 16.82
CA CYS A 5 -10.42 12.48 18.04
C CYS A 5 -10.98 13.29 19.21
N HIS A 6 -12.04 14.09 18.98
CA HIS A 6 -12.68 14.99 19.95
C HIS A 6 -11.84 16.20 20.42
N ASP A 7 -10.70 16.47 19.78
CA ASP A 7 -9.85 17.64 20.06
C ASP A 7 -10.23 18.88 19.22
N ASP A 8 -9.70 20.04 19.60
CA ASP A 8 -9.87 21.28 18.85
C ASP A 8 -9.20 21.28 17.47
N LEU A 9 -9.91 21.76 16.44
CA LEU A 9 -9.45 21.71 15.04
C LEU A 9 -8.15 22.50 14.81
N PHE A 10 -7.98 23.63 15.50
CA PHE A 10 -6.83 24.52 15.35
C PHE A 10 -5.52 23.97 15.94
N LEU A 11 -5.57 22.85 16.68
CA LEU A 11 -4.38 22.24 17.29
C LEU A 11 -3.49 21.53 16.27
N LYS A 12 -4.07 21.04 15.16
CA LYS A 12 -3.37 20.28 14.11
C LYS A 12 -3.70 20.84 12.72
N ARG A 13 -3.23 20.19 11.66
CA ARG A 13 -3.58 20.54 10.29
C ARG A 13 -5.04 20.21 10.02
N GLU A 14 -5.79 21.16 9.48
CA GLU A 14 -7.20 20.98 9.11
C GLU A 14 -7.35 20.56 7.64
N LEU A 15 -8.37 19.74 7.39
CA LEU A 15 -8.96 19.56 6.06
C LEU A 15 -10.49 19.66 6.11
N HIS A 16 -11.08 19.85 4.94
CA HIS A 16 -12.52 19.74 4.70
C HIS A 16 -12.85 18.61 3.73
N ALA A 17 -13.86 17.80 4.05
CA ALA A 17 -14.37 16.73 3.20
C ALA A 17 -15.38 17.25 2.18
N TYR A 18 -15.14 17.05 0.88
CA TYR A 18 -16.07 17.45 -0.19
C TYR A 18 -16.99 16.28 -0.60
N PRO A 19 -18.32 16.47 -0.75
CA PRO A 19 -19.01 17.76 -0.87
C PRO A 19 -19.57 18.36 0.43
N CYS A 20 -19.57 17.61 1.53
CA CYS A 20 -20.28 18.01 2.75
C CYS A 20 -19.63 19.16 3.56
N ASN A 21 -18.38 19.52 3.24
CA ASN A 21 -17.55 20.55 3.87
C ASN A 21 -17.32 20.39 5.38
N HIS A 22 -17.55 19.20 5.96
CA HIS A 22 -17.16 18.94 7.35
C HIS A 22 -15.64 18.97 7.53
N SER A 23 -15.20 19.60 8.61
CA SER A 23 -13.80 19.78 8.99
C SER A 23 -13.28 18.67 9.89
N PHE A 24 -12.03 18.25 9.66
CA PHE A 24 -11.33 17.26 10.47
C PHE A 24 -9.84 17.61 10.60
N HIS A 25 -9.14 17.04 11.58
CA HIS A 25 -7.69 16.97 11.49
C HIS A 25 -7.31 16.09 10.30
N ARG A 26 -6.30 16.53 9.56
CA ARG A 26 -5.85 15.89 8.32
C ARG A 26 -5.50 14.42 8.53
N THR A 27 -4.70 14.12 9.54
CA THR A 27 -4.28 12.76 9.91
C THR A 27 -5.47 11.89 10.31
N CYS A 28 -6.32 12.37 11.23
CA CYS A 28 -7.50 11.63 11.70
C CYS A 28 -8.44 11.24 10.55
N PHE A 29 -8.67 12.16 9.61
CA PHE A 29 -9.53 11.87 8.47
C PHE A 29 -8.87 10.94 7.47
N LEU A 30 -7.60 11.13 7.13
CA LEU A 30 -6.92 10.21 6.21
C LEU A 30 -6.87 8.80 6.78
N GLU A 31 -6.57 8.64 8.06
CA GLU A 31 -6.59 7.33 8.74
C GLU A 31 -8.00 6.71 8.73
N TRP A 32 -9.04 7.50 8.98
CA TRP A 32 -10.43 7.06 8.85
C TRP A 32 -10.72 6.52 7.44
N MET A 33 -10.27 7.23 6.41
CA MET A 33 -10.52 6.89 5.01
C MET A 33 -9.65 5.74 4.51
N GLU A 34 -8.44 5.59 5.05
CA GLU A 34 -7.50 4.55 4.66
C GLU A 34 -7.83 3.19 5.26
N THR A 35 -8.46 3.19 6.43
CA THR A 35 -8.91 1.95 7.10
C THR A 35 -10.15 1.32 6.46
N ARG A 36 -10.72 1.95 5.42
CA ARG A 36 -11.86 1.41 4.67
C ARG A 36 -11.40 0.31 3.72
N GLU A 37 -12.24 -0.71 3.52
CA GLU A 37 -11.96 -1.81 2.59
C GLU A 37 -12.16 -1.41 1.13
N THR A 38 -13.16 -0.58 0.86
CA THR A 38 -13.51 -0.20 -0.51
C THR A 38 -13.87 1.28 -0.64
N PRO A 39 -13.71 1.89 -1.84
CA PRO A 39 -14.02 3.31 -2.04
C PRO A 39 -15.47 3.70 -1.75
N LYS A 40 -16.43 2.77 -1.85
CA LYS A 40 -17.84 3.04 -1.48
C LYS A 40 -18.02 3.27 0.02
N ASP A 41 -17.09 2.80 0.84
CA ASP A 41 -17.12 2.92 2.30
C ASP A 41 -16.40 4.20 2.79
N GLN A 42 -15.83 4.97 1.87
CA GLN A 42 -15.18 6.26 2.13
C GLN A 42 -16.23 7.37 2.32
N LEU A 43 -16.91 7.27 3.46
CA LEU A 43 -17.99 8.16 3.88
C LEU A 43 -17.52 9.14 4.95
N CYS A 44 -18.05 10.35 4.91
CA CYS A 44 -17.79 11.38 5.92
C CYS A 44 -18.16 10.88 7.33
N PRO A 45 -17.27 10.99 8.34
CA PRO A 45 -17.60 10.59 9.72
C PRO A 45 -18.84 11.27 10.31
N ASN A 46 -19.15 12.50 9.89
CA ASN A 46 -20.24 13.29 10.46
C ASN A 46 -21.60 12.98 9.83
N CYS A 47 -21.69 12.99 8.49
CA CYS A 47 -22.96 12.88 7.79
C CYS A 47 -23.09 11.62 6.92
N ARG A 48 -22.05 10.79 6.86
CA ARG A 48 -21.98 9.58 6.04
C ARG A 48 -22.16 9.81 4.53
N GLN A 49 -22.08 11.06 4.08
CA GLN A 49 -22.07 11.37 2.65
C GLN A 49 -20.76 10.87 2.02
N PRO A 50 -20.79 10.30 0.80
CA PRO A 50 -19.59 9.92 0.08
C PRO A 50 -18.63 11.09 -0.10
N VAL A 51 -17.35 10.87 0.17
CA VAL A 51 -16.31 11.87 0.02
C VAL A 51 -15.64 11.68 -1.33
N ILE A 52 -15.58 12.75 -2.11
CA ILE A 52 -15.04 12.72 -3.48
C ILE A 52 -13.67 13.41 -3.55
N ALA A 53 -13.46 14.41 -2.71
CA ALA A 53 -12.23 15.19 -2.65
C ALA A 53 -12.01 15.76 -1.24
N THR A 54 -10.80 16.27 -1.02
CA THR A 54 -10.38 16.90 0.23
C THR A 54 -9.83 18.28 -0.07
N ARG A 55 -10.24 19.29 0.72
CA ARG A 55 -9.67 20.63 0.67
C ARG A 55 -8.79 20.83 1.88
N ASN A 56 -7.54 21.23 1.67
CA ASN A 56 -6.71 21.68 2.78
C ASN A 56 -7.09 23.11 3.20
N HIS A 57 -6.52 23.60 4.30
CA HIS A 57 -6.69 24.98 4.76
C HIS A 57 -6.26 26.07 3.73
N HIS A 58 -5.56 25.70 2.65
CA HIS A 58 -5.22 26.58 1.54
C HIS A 58 -6.28 26.63 0.44
N GLY A 59 -7.40 25.91 0.59
CA GLY A 59 -8.55 25.95 -0.32
C GLY A 59 -8.36 25.23 -1.66
N ALA A 60 -7.23 24.54 -1.86
CA ALA A 60 -7.01 23.76 -3.06
C ALA A 60 -7.75 22.42 -2.97
N ASP A 61 -8.59 22.14 -3.97
CA ASP A 61 -9.20 20.82 -4.16
C ASP A 61 -8.10 19.80 -4.47
N GLN A 62 -7.85 18.90 -3.51
CA GLN A 62 -7.03 17.71 -3.73
C GLN A 62 -7.98 16.54 -3.96
N LYS A 63 -7.84 15.86 -5.11
CA LYS A 63 -8.50 14.58 -5.36
C LYS A 63 -8.23 13.68 -4.15
N LEU A 64 -9.26 12.97 -3.64
CA LEU A 64 -9.14 12.16 -2.43
C LEU A 64 -7.90 11.26 -2.53
N VAL A 65 -6.88 11.57 -1.71
CA VAL A 65 -5.58 10.87 -1.71
C VAL A 65 -5.63 9.62 -0.82
N ALA A 66 -6.71 9.45 -0.04
CA ALA A 66 -6.83 8.32 0.86
C ALA A 66 -7.10 7.02 0.09
N GLU A 67 -6.12 6.13 0.09
CA GLU A 67 -6.20 4.80 -0.50
C GLU A 67 -6.96 3.86 0.44
N CYS A 68 -7.82 2.97 -0.06
CA CYS A 68 -8.46 1.94 0.78
C CYS A 68 -7.47 0.81 1.08
N LEU A 69 -6.71 0.95 2.19
CA LEU A 69 -5.66 0.02 2.60
C LEU A 69 -6.18 -1.08 3.54
N GLY A 70 -7.44 -0.99 3.99
CA GLY A 70 -8.06 -1.91 4.93
C GLY A 70 -7.62 -1.69 6.37
N GLU A 71 -8.01 -2.58 7.28
CA GLU A 71 -7.91 -2.38 8.74
C GLU A 71 -6.50 -2.01 9.24
N SER A 72 -5.45 -2.52 8.59
CA SER A 72 -4.06 -2.24 8.97
C SER A 72 -3.58 -0.83 8.60
N GLY A 73 -4.30 -0.13 7.71
CA GLY A 73 -3.84 1.15 7.13
C GLY A 73 -2.53 1.03 6.34
N ARG A 74 -2.12 -0.20 5.98
CA ARG A 74 -0.87 -0.51 5.28
C ARG A 74 -1.15 -1.16 3.92
N PRO A 75 -0.33 -0.87 2.90
CA PRO A 75 -0.50 -1.53 1.61
C PRO A 75 -0.40 -3.05 1.73
N THR A 76 -1.34 -3.73 1.09
CA THR A 76 -1.33 -5.19 0.95
C THR A 76 -1.01 -5.57 -0.49
N LYS A 77 -0.58 -6.82 -0.68
CA LYS A 77 -0.38 -7.39 -2.01
C LYS A 77 -1.67 -7.37 -2.84
N ASN A 78 -2.80 -7.71 -2.20
CA ASN A 78 -4.11 -7.63 -2.82
C ASN A 78 -4.46 -6.20 -3.26
N TYR A 79 -4.22 -5.20 -2.40
CA TYR A 79 -4.47 -3.80 -2.73
C TYR A 79 -3.74 -3.39 -4.02
N ILE A 80 -2.44 -3.69 -4.12
CA ILE A 80 -1.64 -3.36 -5.30
C ILE A 80 -2.14 -4.07 -6.56
N ILE A 81 -2.31 -5.39 -6.50
CA ILE A 81 -2.69 -6.20 -7.67
C ILE A 81 -4.09 -5.83 -8.15
N ARG A 82 -5.05 -5.70 -7.22
CA ARG A 82 -6.44 -5.36 -7.53
C ARG A 82 -6.53 -3.99 -8.19
N ASN A 83 -5.88 -2.98 -7.63
CA ASN A 83 -5.98 -1.63 -8.18
C ASN A 83 -5.26 -1.51 -9.53
N ALA A 84 -4.10 -2.16 -9.70
CA ALA A 84 -3.46 -2.27 -11.01
C ALA A 84 -4.43 -2.88 -12.05
N ASN A 85 -5.11 -3.97 -11.70
CA ASN A 85 -6.09 -4.61 -12.59
C ASN A 85 -7.30 -3.73 -12.90
N VAL A 86 -7.89 -3.07 -11.89
CA VAL A 86 -9.04 -2.15 -12.07
C VAL A 86 -8.67 -1.01 -13.02
N LEU A 87 -7.47 -0.47 -12.88
CA LEU A 87 -6.96 0.60 -13.74
C LEU A 87 -6.41 0.10 -15.08
N LYS A 88 -6.40 -1.22 -15.31
CA LYS A 88 -5.83 -1.88 -16.51
C LYS A 88 -4.36 -1.51 -16.72
N MET A 89 -3.58 -1.48 -15.64
CA MET A 89 -2.17 -1.12 -15.61
C MET A 89 -1.32 -2.34 -15.22
N GLN A 90 -0.06 -2.34 -15.66
CA GLN A 90 0.91 -3.32 -15.18
C GLN A 90 1.17 -3.10 -13.68
N THR A 91 1.26 -4.19 -12.91
CA THR A 91 1.47 -4.14 -11.45
C THR A 91 2.72 -3.36 -11.08
N GLU A 92 3.82 -3.55 -11.82
CA GLU A 92 5.06 -2.81 -11.61
C GLU A 92 4.87 -1.29 -11.78
N TYR A 93 4.16 -0.89 -12.83
CA TYR A 93 3.91 0.52 -13.10
C TYR A 93 3.03 1.14 -12.00
N TYR A 94 1.99 0.42 -11.57
CA TYR A 94 1.14 0.87 -10.47
C TYR A 94 1.96 1.02 -9.17
N LEU A 95 2.83 0.06 -8.84
CA LEU A 95 3.75 0.16 -7.69
C LEU A 95 4.64 1.40 -7.76
N LYS A 96 5.29 1.66 -8.91
CA LYS A 96 6.13 2.85 -9.10
C LYS A 96 5.35 4.15 -8.92
N MET A 97 4.15 4.22 -9.50
CA MET A 97 3.26 5.36 -9.34
C MET A 97 2.88 5.60 -7.87
N GLN A 98 2.59 4.54 -7.10
CA GLN A 98 2.29 4.65 -5.67
C GLN A 98 3.50 5.09 -4.84
N LEU A 99 4.69 4.59 -5.18
CA LEU A 99 5.95 5.02 -4.56
C LEU A 99 6.23 6.50 -4.81
N GLU A 100 6.11 6.96 -6.06
CA GLU A 100 6.30 8.37 -6.45
C GLU A 100 5.30 9.29 -5.71
N GLN A 101 4.01 8.93 -5.67
CA GLN A 101 2.99 9.68 -4.94
C GLN A 101 3.31 9.78 -3.44
N THR A 102 3.79 8.68 -2.85
CA THR A 102 4.20 8.65 -1.43
C THR A 102 5.40 9.56 -1.19
N MET A 103 6.40 9.53 -2.07
CA MET A 103 7.59 10.39 -1.98
C MET A 103 7.27 11.87 -2.09
N VAL A 104 6.41 12.24 -3.06
CA VAL A 104 5.96 13.64 -3.21
C VAL A 104 5.22 14.11 -1.96
N THR A 105 4.29 13.29 -1.45
CA THR A 105 3.52 13.61 -0.24
C THR A 105 4.45 13.78 0.96
N LEU A 106 5.40 12.85 1.16
CA LEU A 106 6.41 12.90 2.22
C LEU A 106 7.22 14.20 2.14
N GLY A 107 7.71 14.57 0.96
CA GLY A 107 8.44 15.82 0.73
C GLY A 107 7.62 17.06 1.10
N CYS A 108 6.33 17.08 0.76
CA CYS A 108 5.41 18.15 1.14
C CYS A 108 5.26 18.26 2.67
N ILE A 109 5.02 17.13 3.36
CA ILE A 109 4.85 17.14 4.83
C ILE A 109 6.15 17.51 5.55
N GLN A 110 7.29 17.02 5.08
CA GLN A 110 8.60 17.41 5.61
C GLN A 110 8.85 18.92 5.45
N ALA A 111 8.44 19.51 4.33
CA ALA A 111 8.54 20.95 4.12
C ALA A 111 7.59 21.72 5.06
N ASP A 112 6.35 21.26 5.25
CA ASP A 112 5.39 21.83 6.20
C ASP A 112 5.90 21.75 7.64
N TYR A 113 6.47 20.62 8.04
CA TYR A 113 7.08 20.43 9.35
C TYR A 113 8.21 21.46 9.57
N LYS A 114 9.14 21.58 8.61
CA LYS A 114 10.26 22.53 8.68
C LYS A 114 9.77 23.98 8.79
N ARG A 115 8.79 24.39 7.98
CA ARG A 115 8.18 25.73 8.03
C ARG A 115 7.47 25.99 9.36
N GLY A 116 6.78 24.98 9.88
CA GLY A 116 5.99 25.10 11.12
C GLY A 116 6.83 25.24 12.39
N ARG A 117 8.11 24.83 12.39
CA ARG A 117 8.96 24.79 13.59
C ARG A 117 9.07 26.12 14.34
N ALA A 118 8.95 27.25 13.64
CA ALA A 118 9.09 28.57 14.25
C ALA A 118 7.78 29.17 14.78
N CYS A 119 6.62 28.69 14.31
CA CYS A 119 5.36 29.43 14.48
C CYS A 119 4.12 28.56 14.72
N LYS A 120 4.25 27.24 14.77
CA LYS A 120 3.14 26.31 15.01
C LYS A 120 3.22 25.65 16.39
N SER A 121 2.08 25.18 16.86
CA SER A 121 1.96 24.49 18.15
C SER A 121 2.75 23.17 18.15
N THR A 122 3.09 22.67 19.35
CA THR A 122 3.67 21.34 19.54
C THR A 122 2.79 20.25 18.91
N ALA A 123 1.48 20.32 19.14
CA ALA A 123 0.51 19.36 18.60
C ALA A 123 0.53 19.31 17.06
N TYR A 124 0.69 20.47 16.39
CA TYR A 124 0.84 20.53 14.94
C TYR A 124 2.13 19.83 14.47
N LEU A 125 3.24 20.04 15.19
CA LEU A 125 4.53 19.45 14.84
C LEU A 125 4.53 17.93 15.06
N GLU A 126 3.90 17.45 16.13
CA GLU A 126 3.70 16.02 16.42
C GLU A 126 2.82 15.36 15.36
N ASP A 127 1.74 16.02 14.93
CA ASP A 127 0.88 15.58 13.83
C ASP A 127 1.67 15.38 12.53
N CYS A 128 2.52 16.35 12.17
CA CYS A 128 3.41 16.22 11.01
C CYS A 128 4.41 15.07 11.17
N LYS A 129 5.03 14.90 12.34
CA LYS A 129 6.00 13.82 12.60
C LYS A 129 5.36 12.44 12.45
N SER A 130 4.18 12.25 13.03
CA SER A 130 3.44 10.99 12.94
C SER A 130 3.11 10.65 11.49
N GLU A 131 2.72 11.64 10.69
CA GLU A 131 2.46 11.41 9.27
C GLU A 131 3.73 11.11 8.47
N ILE A 132 4.84 11.81 8.75
CA ILE A 132 6.15 11.53 8.14
C ILE A 132 6.56 10.07 8.38
N GLU A 133 6.49 9.61 9.63
CA GLU A 133 6.84 8.23 9.99
C GLU A 133 5.97 7.22 9.24
N LYS A 134 4.67 7.46 9.16
CA LYS A 134 3.73 6.62 8.41
C LYS A 134 4.07 6.55 6.91
N LEU A 135 4.38 7.69 6.30
CA LEU A 135 4.75 7.76 4.88
C LEU A 135 6.10 7.09 4.61
N GLU A 136 7.07 7.20 5.52
CA GLU A 136 8.35 6.50 5.43
C GLU A 136 8.16 4.98 5.50
N GLN A 137 7.33 4.48 6.43
CA GLN A 137 6.96 3.06 6.50
C GLN A 137 6.27 2.59 5.22
N LYS A 138 5.35 3.40 4.67
CA LYS A 138 4.64 3.10 3.42
C LYS A 138 5.61 3.03 2.23
N MET A 139 6.55 3.97 2.15
CA MET A 139 7.60 4.00 1.13
C MET A 139 8.48 2.75 1.20
N GLN A 140 8.85 2.31 2.41
CA GLN A 140 9.60 1.07 2.60
C GLN A 140 8.82 -0.15 2.08
N ILE A 141 7.53 -0.28 2.42
CA ILE A 141 6.67 -1.37 1.95
C ILE A 141 6.63 -1.40 0.41
N TYR A 142 6.48 -0.25 -0.25
CA TYR A 142 6.48 -0.20 -1.72
C TYR A 142 7.82 -0.57 -2.34
N ASN A 143 8.94 -0.17 -1.74
CA ASN A 143 10.27 -0.61 -2.19
C ASN A 143 10.45 -2.13 -2.04
N GLU A 144 10.02 -2.71 -0.92
CA GLU A 144 10.04 -4.15 -0.69
C GLU A 144 9.16 -4.90 -1.71
N MET A 145 7.94 -4.42 -1.95
CA MET A 145 7.03 -4.98 -2.95
C MET A 145 7.63 -4.94 -4.36
N HIS A 146 8.25 -3.81 -4.74
CA HIS A 146 8.91 -3.66 -6.02
C HIS A 146 10.09 -4.64 -6.16
N TYR A 147 10.92 -4.79 -5.11
CA TYR A 147 12.00 -5.78 -5.11
C TYR A 147 11.48 -7.22 -5.24
N VAL A 148 10.44 -7.58 -4.49
CA VAL A 148 9.78 -8.90 -4.59
C VAL A 148 9.21 -9.14 -5.98
N PHE A 149 8.61 -8.12 -6.61
CA PHE A 149 8.15 -8.19 -8.01
C PHE A 149 9.31 -8.54 -8.96
N MET A 150 10.44 -7.84 -8.85
CA MET A 150 11.64 -8.09 -9.68
C MET A 150 12.20 -9.51 -9.52
N LEU A 151 11.98 -10.16 -8.37
CA LEU A 151 12.36 -11.54 -8.13
C LEU A 151 11.34 -12.58 -8.66
N GLY A 152 10.28 -12.14 -9.34
CA GLY A 152 9.20 -13.00 -9.86
C GLY A 152 8.10 -13.32 -8.84
N GLY A 153 8.00 -12.52 -7.77
CA GLY A 153 6.92 -12.54 -6.79
C GLY A 153 5.69 -11.75 -7.26
N MET A 154 4.89 -11.22 -6.33
CA MET A 154 3.73 -10.34 -6.63
C MET A 154 2.74 -10.90 -7.66
N ARG A 155 2.54 -12.23 -7.69
CA ARG A 155 1.68 -12.89 -8.69
C ARG A 155 0.20 -12.80 -8.32
N GLN A 156 -0.66 -12.70 -9.35
CA GLN A 156 -2.11 -12.63 -9.20
C GLN A 156 -2.75 -13.83 -8.49
N GLY A 157 -2.12 -15.02 -8.51
CA GLY A 157 -2.63 -16.21 -7.81
C GLY A 157 -2.27 -16.28 -6.32
N ASP A 158 -1.37 -15.42 -5.84
CA ASP A 158 -0.87 -15.42 -4.46
C ASP A 158 -1.55 -14.31 -3.63
N VAL A 159 -2.83 -14.01 -3.87
CA VAL A 159 -3.51 -12.87 -3.24
C VAL A 159 -3.64 -13.11 -1.73
N MET A 160 -2.80 -12.44 -0.96
CA MET A 160 -2.92 -12.36 0.48
C MET A 160 -3.61 -11.06 0.85
N THR A 161 -4.68 -11.17 1.65
CA THR A 161 -5.40 -10.03 2.24
C THR A 161 -4.73 -9.53 3.53
N THR A 162 -3.76 -10.27 4.04
CA THR A 162 -2.99 -9.90 5.23
C THR A 162 -2.06 -8.72 4.95
N ALA A 163 -1.64 -8.05 6.03
CA ALA A 163 -0.60 -7.03 5.96
C ALA A 163 0.67 -7.56 5.27
N TRP A 164 1.36 -6.67 4.56
CA TRP A 164 2.59 -6.99 3.86
C TRP A 164 3.67 -7.54 4.81
N ASN A 165 4.24 -8.69 4.46
CA ASN A 165 5.40 -9.27 5.15
C ASN A 165 6.47 -9.65 4.14
N TYR A 166 7.52 -8.84 4.09
CA TYR A 166 8.63 -9.01 3.16
C TYR A 166 9.34 -10.36 3.32
N LYS A 167 9.55 -10.82 4.57
CA LYS A 167 10.25 -12.09 4.82
C LYS A 167 9.44 -13.28 4.30
N ASP A 168 8.13 -13.26 4.53
CA ASP A 168 7.23 -14.34 4.09
C ASP A 168 7.21 -14.43 2.56
N GLU A 169 7.15 -13.28 1.86
CA GLU A 169 7.19 -13.23 0.40
C GLU A 169 8.50 -13.78 -0.18
N LEU A 170 9.65 -13.45 0.43
CA LEU A 170 10.94 -14.02 0.03
C LEU A 170 10.98 -15.54 0.25
N VAL A 171 10.41 -16.03 1.35
CA VAL A 171 10.29 -17.47 1.61
C VAL A 171 9.41 -18.14 0.55
N MET A 172 8.28 -17.52 0.19
CA MET A 172 7.40 -18.03 -0.87
C MET A 172 8.11 -18.13 -2.22
N ILE A 173 8.87 -17.10 -2.61
CA ILE A 173 9.66 -17.11 -3.85
C ILE A 173 10.68 -18.26 -3.82
N LYS A 174 11.44 -18.40 -2.73
CA LYS A 174 12.43 -19.49 -2.59
C LYS A 174 11.78 -20.86 -2.69
N ARG A 175 10.68 -21.08 -1.97
CA ARG A 175 9.92 -22.34 -2.02
C ARG A 175 9.45 -22.67 -3.44
N ARG A 176 9.01 -21.66 -4.20
CA ARG A 176 8.58 -21.85 -5.58
C ARG A 176 9.73 -22.25 -6.50
N LYS A 177 10.86 -21.53 -6.45
CA LYS A 177 12.05 -21.87 -7.24
C LYS A 177 12.52 -23.30 -6.95
N LEU A 178 12.55 -23.68 -5.67
CA LEU A 178 12.90 -25.04 -5.27
C LEU A 178 11.91 -26.08 -5.83
N LYS A 179 10.59 -25.80 -5.80
CA LYS A 179 9.59 -26.70 -6.42
C LYS A 179 9.79 -26.85 -7.93
N GLU A 180 10.10 -25.77 -8.63
CA GLU A 180 10.39 -25.79 -10.07
C GLU A 180 11.66 -26.62 -10.38
N GLU A 181 12.69 -26.52 -9.54
CA GLU A 181 13.91 -27.34 -9.66
C GLU A 181 13.64 -28.82 -9.39
N ILE A 182 12.91 -29.14 -8.31
CA ILE A 182 12.51 -30.52 -7.98
C ILE A 182 11.74 -31.14 -9.15
N SER A 183 10.77 -30.41 -9.72
CA SER A 183 9.98 -30.90 -10.85
C SER A 183 10.84 -31.19 -12.10
N LYS A 184 11.86 -30.35 -12.37
CA LYS A 184 12.83 -30.62 -13.45
C LYS A 184 13.63 -31.89 -13.19
N LEU A 185 14.11 -32.08 -11.96
CA LEU A 185 14.87 -33.27 -11.57
C LEU A 185 14.03 -34.54 -11.67
N GLU A 186 12.75 -34.48 -11.31
CA GLU A 186 11.81 -35.61 -11.45
C GLU A 186 11.60 -35.99 -12.92
N CYS A 187 11.49 -35.00 -13.81
CA CYS A 187 11.39 -35.23 -15.26
C CYS A 187 12.66 -35.91 -15.81
N ILE A 188 13.84 -35.42 -15.43
CA ILE A 188 15.13 -36.03 -15.83
C ILE A 188 15.22 -37.48 -15.33
N ARG A 189 14.86 -37.71 -14.06
CA ARG A 189 14.84 -39.07 -13.47
C ARG A 189 13.93 -40.00 -14.26
N LYS A 190 12.74 -39.54 -14.65
CA LYS A 190 11.81 -40.33 -15.47
C LYS A 190 12.43 -40.71 -16.82
N ASN A 191 13.08 -39.77 -17.49
CA ASN A 191 13.74 -40.03 -18.78
C ASN A 191 14.90 -41.02 -18.66
N ILE A 192 15.72 -40.91 -17.60
CA ILE A 192 16.80 -41.87 -17.32
C ILE A 192 16.24 -43.29 -17.16
N ASN A 193 15.16 -43.44 -16.39
CA ASN A 193 14.54 -44.75 -16.19
C ASN A 193 14.00 -45.35 -17.51
N THR A 194 13.41 -44.53 -18.38
CA THR A 194 12.96 -44.97 -19.71
C THR A 194 14.12 -45.48 -20.54
N LEU A 195 15.21 -44.71 -20.65
CA LEU A 195 16.40 -45.09 -21.42
C LEU A 195 17.08 -46.35 -20.87
N GLN A 196 17.10 -46.52 -19.55
CA GLN A 196 17.62 -47.74 -18.92
C GLN A 196 16.78 -48.98 -19.27
N SER A 197 15.46 -48.82 -19.37
CA SER A 197 14.56 -49.91 -19.77
C SER A 197 14.80 -50.30 -21.24
N GLU A 198 14.91 -49.31 -22.12
CA GLU A 198 15.22 -49.53 -23.55
C GLU A 198 16.59 -50.21 -23.75
N LEU A 199 17.61 -49.83 -22.98
CA LEU A 199 18.93 -50.47 -23.03
C LEU A 199 18.90 -51.94 -22.57
N GLN A 200 18.09 -52.28 -21.57
CA GLN A 200 17.91 -53.66 -21.12
C GLN A 200 17.22 -54.51 -22.18
N GLU A 201 16.25 -53.96 -22.91
CA GLU A 201 15.59 -54.65 -24.03
C GLU A 201 16.54 -54.95 -25.19
N ILE A 202 17.47 -54.03 -25.50
CA ILE A 202 18.49 -54.24 -26.55
C ILE A 202 19.55 -55.28 -26.15
N SER A 203 19.81 -55.43 -24.84
CA SER A 203 20.89 -56.30 -24.33
C SER A 203 20.48 -57.76 -24.15
N ASN A 204 19.20 -58.09 -24.27
CA ASN A 204 18.64 -59.45 -24.18
C ASN A 204 18.36 -60.04 -25.56
#